data_AF-A0A922TMP5-F1
#
_entry.id   AF-A0A922TMP5-F1
#
_cell.length_a   1.000
_cell.length_b   1.000
_cell.length_c   1.000
_cell.angle_alpha   90.00
_cell.angle_beta   90.00
_cell.angle_gamma   90.00
#
_symmetry.space_group_name_H-M   'P 1'
#
loop_
_entity.id
_entity.type
_entity.pdbx_description
1 polymer ?
#
loop_
_entity_poly.entity_id
_entity_poly.type
_entity_poly.pdbx_seq_one_letter_code
_entity_poly.pdbx_strand_id
1 'polypeptide(L)'
;MSFQLVYLPKSGNKNYWTVNNYFTHKDNQHFYWDQLEQLYDEFSHLKKKFPTLFANKRDDRFYIYTDDAQEVSQLVAQLADTEKAAAPIPQSAATPKQSSLLAVPPKGCYAIAARVGGTMYYYSSKTGANGAMIGPQAGEIRFWKKSDLAKAMATVRALSVNAKFLHRLPGLQPAMLTVINARTGAAVWPINNLDQPTTPEQAEEDVATNAALLAEVKQQLSDHFNPDKQESIQNDQGFRFNPPEVDLERYDARKVFDALCYLIAALDQRPAVNELLSVYDKLILQDYLHTAELVGSHIDGDAFVASLHQMRQQRRKIKDLSILLDTIDENIDQALILKGLLGHQSLHSQYHFRNRELGERLLTMINPSLEDTQIPEND
;
A
#
# COMPACT_ATOMS: atom_id res chain seq x y z
N MET A 1 -27.38 38.40 4.22
CA MET A 1 -26.20 37.55 3.97
C MET A 1 -26.72 36.28 3.37
N SER A 2 -26.20 35.85 2.23
CA SER A 2 -26.63 34.63 1.54
C SER A 2 -25.60 33.52 1.72
N PHE A 3 -26.08 32.27 1.68
CA PHE A 3 -25.29 31.07 1.94
C PHE A 3 -25.27 30.16 0.71
N GLN A 4 -24.13 29.54 0.46
CA GLN A 4 -23.90 28.62 -0.65
C GLN A 4 -23.47 27.26 -0.15
N LEU A 5 -24.01 26.21 -0.78
CA LEU A 5 -23.57 24.83 -0.56
C LEU A 5 -22.37 24.53 -1.48
N VAL A 6 -21.23 24.19 -0.86
CA VAL A 6 -19.97 23.94 -1.57
C VAL A 6 -19.46 22.53 -1.30
N TYR A 7 -19.11 21.82 -2.36
CA TYR A 7 -18.40 20.54 -2.30
C TYR A 7 -16.91 20.72 -2.62
N LEU A 8 -16.06 20.28 -1.69
CA LEU A 8 -14.60 20.33 -1.81
C LEU A 8 -13.98 18.94 -2.12
N PRO A 9 -13.85 18.56 -3.41
CA PRO A 9 -13.14 17.35 -3.83
C PRO A 9 -11.66 17.39 -3.44
N LYS A 10 -10.98 16.23 -3.53
CA LYS A 10 -9.55 16.10 -3.19
C LYS A 10 -8.63 16.97 -4.05
N SER A 11 -9.10 17.40 -5.21
CA SER A 11 -8.40 18.33 -6.10
C SER A 11 -8.37 19.77 -5.58
N GLY A 12 -9.21 20.13 -4.60
CA GLY A 12 -9.25 21.47 -4.00
C GLY A 12 -10.12 22.48 -4.73
N ASN A 13 -10.71 22.12 -5.88
CA ASN A 13 -11.61 23.03 -6.61
C ASN A 13 -12.95 23.16 -5.89
N LYS A 14 -13.38 24.37 -5.55
CA LYS A 14 -14.72 24.63 -5.01
C LYS A 14 -15.76 24.32 -6.07
N ASN A 15 -16.69 23.41 -5.77
CA ASN A 15 -17.85 23.17 -6.62
C ASN A 15 -19.10 23.61 -5.88
N TYR A 16 -19.78 24.61 -6.39
CA TYR A 16 -20.97 25.19 -5.82
C TYR A 16 -22.21 24.48 -6.35
N TRP A 17 -23.22 24.35 -5.49
CA TRP A 17 -24.55 23.93 -5.91
C TRP A 17 -25.20 25.02 -6.76
N THR A 18 -25.81 24.63 -7.87
CA THR A 18 -26.40 25.59 -8.84
C THR A 18 -27.92 25.61 -8.82
N VAL A 19 -28.51 26.67 -9.36
CA VAL A 19 -29.96 26.79 -9.63
C VAL A 19 -30.51 25.64 -10.49
N ASN A 20 -29.64 25.03 -11.30
CA ASN A 20 -29.95 23.90 -12.19
C ASN A 20 -29.73 22.53 -11.54
N ASN A 21 -29.58 22.47 -10.21
CA ASN A 21 -29.46 21.25 -9.42
C ASN A 21 -28.26 20.34 -9.75
N TYR A 22 -27.08 20.93 -10.00
CA TYR A 22 -25.82 20.21 -10.11
C TYR A 22 -24.67 20.96 -9.41
N PHE A 23 -23.49 20.32 -9.33
CA PHE A 23 -22.27 20.92 -8.77
C PHE A 23 -21.33 21.40 -9.86
N THR A 24 -20.90 22.66 -9.81
CA THR A 24 -19.96 23.25 -10.78
C THR A 24 -19.01 24.24 -10.14
N HIS A 25 -17.88 24.49 -10.78
CA HIS A 25 -16.92 25.52 -10.40
C HIS A 25 -17.15 26.85 -11.16
N LYS A 26 -18.14 26.89 -12.06
CA LYS A 26 -18.44 28.06 -12.90
C LYS A 26 -19.38 29.00 -12.16
N ASP A 27 -18.97 30.27 -12.03
CA ASP A 27 -19.62 31.27 -11.17
C ASP A 27 -21.05 31.68 -11.61
N ASN A 28 -21.43 31.42 -12.86
CA ASN A 28 -22.61 32.06 -13.46
C ASN A 28 -23.96 31.49 -13.01
N GLN A 29 -24.02 30.49 -12.12
CA GLN A 29 -25.27 29.78 -11.79
C GLN A 29 -25.37 29.29 -10.34
N HIS A 30 -24.64 29.88 -9.38
CA HIS A 30 -24.70 29.42 -7.98
C HIS A 30 -26.09 29.64 -7.38
N PHE A 31 -26.53 28.68 -6.57
CA PHE A 31 -27.75 28.78 -5.78
C PHE A 31 -27.42 29.34 -4.40
N TYR A 32 -28.30 30.21 -3.90
CA TYR A 32 -28.13 30.93 -2.64
C TYR A 32 -29.33 30.69 -1.74
N TRP A 33 -29.05 30.42 -0.47
CA TRP A 33 -30.05 30.40 0.60
C TRP A 33 -29.98 31.69 1.39
N ASP A 34 -31.14 32.26 1.72
CA ASP A 34 -31.21 33.49 2.52
C ASP A 34 -30.97 33.24 4.01
N GLN A 35 -31.18 32.00 4.47
CA GLN A 35 -31.02 31.59 5.87
C GLN A 35 -30.21 30.30 5.98
N LEU A 36 -29.39 30.22 7.03
CA LEU A 36 -28.54 29.06 7.29
C LEU A 36 -29.37 27.83 7.68
N GLU A 37 -30.45 28.01 8.45
CA GLU A 37 -31.34 26.93 8.86
C GLU A 37 -32.02 26.27 7.66
N GLN A 38 -32.42 27.06 6.65
CA GLN A 38 -33.03 26.54 5.42
C GLN A 38 -32.08 25.62 4.65
N LEU A 39 -30.79 25.96 4.60
CA LEU A 39 -29.78 25.13 3.93
C LEU A 39 -29.60 23.79 4.64
N TYR A 40 -29.58 23.78 5.98
CA TYR A 40 -29.47 22.55 6.77
C TYR A 40 -30.68 21.63 6.57
N ASP A 41 -31.89 22.17 6.61
CA ASP A 41 -33.12 21.41 6.43
C ASP A 41 -33.21 20.84 5.00
N GLU A 42 -32.91 21.66 3.99
CA GLU A 42 -32.99 21.25 2.58
C GLU A 42 -31.88 20.29 2.16
N PHE A 43 -30.71 20.28 2.82
CA PHE A 43 -29.59 19.41 2.43
C PHE A 43 -29.97 17.92 2.44
N SER A 44 -30.70 17.49 3.47
CA SER A 44 -31.20 16.12 3.57
C SER A 44 -32.20 15.78 2.46
N HIS A 45 -33.02 16.76 2.04
CA HIS A 45 -33.94 16.62 0.92
C HIS A 45 -33.23 16.59 -0.44
N LEU A 46 -32.19 17.40 -0.64
CA LEU A 46 -31.37 17.41 -1.86
C LEU A 46 -30.66 16.07 -2.08
N LYS A 47 -30.09 15.49 -1.02
CA LYS A 47 -29.47 14.15 -1.07
C LYS A 47 -30.45 13.05 -1.49
N LYS A 48 -31.68 13.10 -0.97
CA LYS A 48 -32.74 12.14 -1.33
C LYS A 48 -33.26 12.34 -2.75
N LYS A 49 -33.39 13.60 -3.19
CA LYS A 49 -33.92 13.97 -4.51
C LYS A 49 -32.92 13.73 -5.65
N PHE A 50 -31.62 13.86 -5.39
CA PHE A 50 -30.56 13.72 -6.40
C PHE A 50 -29.47 12.70 -6.01
N PRO A 51 -29.80 11.44 -5.72
CA PRO A 51 -28.89 10.48 -5.08
C PRO A 51 -27.59 10.25 -5.88
N THR A 52 -27.65 10.23 -7.21
CA THR A 52 -26.48 10.00 -8.08
C THR A 52 -25.45 11.15 -8.04
N LEU A 53 -25.89 12.39 -7.81
CA LEU A 53 -25.00 13.55 -7.71
C LEU A 53 -24.25 13.59 -6.38
N PHE A 54 -24.79 12.95 -5.34
CA PHE A 54 -24.20 12.86 -4.00
C PHE A 54 -23.50 11.52 -3.74
N ALA A 55 -23.83 10.44 -4.44
CA ALA A 55 -23.31 9.08 -4.19
C ALA A 55 -21.77 8.99 -4.19
N ASN A 56 -21.10 9.73 -5.07
CA ASN A 56 -19.64 9.72 -5.19
C ASN A 56 -18.95 10.83 -4.36
N LYS A 57 -19.72 11.56 -3.55
CA LYS A 57 -19.25 12.69 -2.75
C LYS A 57 -19.26 12.30 -1.28
N ARG A 58 -18.08 12.33 -0.64
CA ARG A 58 -18.02 12.11 0.81
C ARG A 58 -18.69 13.26 1.56
N ASP A 59 -19.45 12.90 2.57
CA ASP A 59 -20.23 13.79 3.41
C ASP A 59 -19.36 14.82 4.16
N ASP A 60 -18.17 14.41 4.61
CA ASP A 60 -17.19 15.27 5.30
C ASP A 60 -16.59 16.39 4.42
N ARG A 61 -17.10 16.58 3.21
CA ARG A 61 -16.58 17.56 2.23
C ARG A 61 -17.61 18.56 1.75
N PHE A 62 -18.78 18.61 2.39
CA PHE A 62 -19.75 19.67 2.20
C PHE A 62 -19.49 20.81 3.20
N TYR A 63 -19.43 22.02 2.68
CA TYR A 63 -19.15 23.25 3.41
C TYR A 63 -20.19 24.30 3.06
N ILE A 64 -20.36 25.24 3.98
CA ILE A 64 -21.19 26.42 3.78
C ILE A 64 -20.26 27.62 3.58
N TYR A 65 -20.50 28.36 2.50
CA TYR A 65 -19.78 29.59 2.19
C TYR A 65 -20.75 30.77 2.18
N THR A 66 -20.26 31.95 2.54
CA THR A 66 -20.97 33.22 2.29
C THR A 66 -20.77 33.68 0.85
N ASP A 67 -21.58 34.66 0.41
CA ASP A 67 -21.43 35.35 -0.87
C ASP A 67 -19.99 35.87 -1.11
N ASP A 68 -19.30 36.30 -0.06
CA ASP A 68 -17.90 36.75 -0.10
C ASP A 68 -16.87 35.60 -0.17
N ALA A 69 -17.33 34.38 -0.45
CA ALA A 69 -16.51 33.16 -0.52
C ALA A 69 -15.70 32.87 0.76
N GLN A 70 -16.13 33.39 1.90
CA GLN A 70 -15.60 33.00 3.21
C GLN A 70 -16.26 31.71 3.71
N GLU A 71 -15.43 30.78 4.17
CA GLU A 71 -15.89 29.53 4.77
C GLU A 71 -16.55 29.82 6.12
N VAL A 72 -17.82 29.44 6.24
CA VAL A 72 -18.58 29.59 7.49
C VAL A 72 -18.36 28.37 8.37
N SER A 73 -18.61 27.18 7.83
CA SER A 73 -18.55 25.92 8.59
C SER A 73 -18.57 24.69 7.69
N GLN A 74 -18.13 23.56 8.25
CA GLN A 74 -18.29 22.24 7.66
C GLN A 74 -19.70 21.70 7.98
N LEU A 75 -20.49 21.42 6.94
CA LEU A 75 -21.93 21.13 7.05
C LEU A 75 -22.23 19.90 7.92
N VAL A 76 -21.40 18.86 7.79
CA VAL A 76 -21.61 17.57 8.49
C VAL A 76 -21.17 17.59 9.95
N ALA A 77 -20.23 18.47 10.31
CA ALA A 77 -19.86 18.66 11.71
C ALA A 77 -21.02 19.31 12.49
N GLN A 78 -21.70 20.28 11.88
CA GLN A 78 -22.84 20.98 12.47
C GLN A 78 -24.09 20.09 12.56
N LEU A 79 -24.40 19.29 11.52
CA LEU A 79 -25.50 18.31 11.59
C LEU A 79 -25.30 17.28 12.72
N ALA A 80 -24.06 16.85 12.96
CA ALA A 80 -23.73 15.92 14.04
C ALA A 80 -23.80 16.56 15.44
N ASP A 81 -23.58 17.87 15.56
CA ASP A 81 -23.75 18.61 16.80
C ASP A 81 -25.25 18.85 17.12
N THR A 82 -26.10 19.01 16.12
CA THR A 82 -27.57 19.05 16.30
C THR A 82 -28.13 17.70 16.76
N GLU A 83 -27.58 16.57 16.27
CA GLU A 83 -27.96 15.22 16.73
C GLU A 83 -27.42 14.87 18.13
N LYS A 84 -26.25 15.41 18.52
CA LYS A 84 -25.66 15.20 19.86
C LYS A 84 -26.33 15.99 20.97
N ALA A 85 -27.12 17.02 20.65
CA ALA A 85 -27.89 17.76 21.66
C ALA A 85 -29.03 16.94 22.29
N ALA A 86 -29.33 15.73 21.78
CA ALA A 86 -30.50 14.94 22.18
C ALA A 86 -30.22 13.62 22.92
N ALA A 87 -28.98 13.27 23.30
CA ALA A 87 -28.73 12.01 24.01
C ALA A 87 -27.76 12.14 25.21
N PRO A 88 -28.04 11.48 26.36
CA PRO A 88 -27.24 11.63 27.58
C PRO A 88 -25.93 10.85 27.52
N ILE A 89 -24.86 11.47 28.03
CA ILE A 89 -23.50 10.94 28.12
C ILE A 89 -23.40 9.93 29.28
N PRO A 90 -22.75 8.76 29.10
CA PRO A 90 -22.06 8.09 30.19
C PRO A 90 -20.54 8.25 30.06
N GLN A 91 -19.93 8.67 31.17
CA GLN A 91 -18.49 8.76 31.39
C GLN A 91 -17.86 7.36 31.48
N SER A 92 -16.67 7.18 30.92
CA SER A 92 -15.71 6.20 31.46
C SER A 92 -14.26 6.51 31.13
N ALA A 93 -13.50 6.67 32.21
CA ALA A 93 -12.11 6.31 32.48
C ALA A 93 -11.09 6.44 31.32
N ALA A 94 -10.29 7.50 31.41
CA ALA A 94 -9.07 7.68 30.64
C ALA A 94 -7.94 6.80 31.19
N THR A 95 -7.41 5.90 30.36
CA THR A 95 -6.03 5.40 30.44
C THR A 95 -5.13 6.35 29.64
N PRO A 96 -3.96 6.78 30.14
CA PRO A 96 -3.18 7.83 29.50
C PRO A 96 -2.46 7.29 28.26
N LYS A 97 -2.92 7.69 27.06
CA LYS A 97 -2.17 7.51 25.82
C LYS A 97 -1.04 8.52 25.76
N GLN A 98 0.19 8.02 25.61
CA GLN A 98 1.41 8.79 25.38
C GLN A 98 1.20 9.89 24.32
N SER A 99 1.63 11.08 24.70
CA SER A 99 1.53 12.33 23.93
C SER A 99 2.34 12.27 22.64
N SER A 100 1.71 12.66 21.53
CA SER A 100 2.35 12.84 20.23
C SER A 100 3.35 14.00 20.26
N LEU A 101 4.61 13.74 19.93
CA LEU A 101 5.73 14.69 19.80
C LEU A 101 5.58 15.76 18.68
N LEU A 102 4.40 15.96 18.09
CA LEU A 102 4.15 16.92 17.02
C LEU A 102 3.13 17.97 17.46
N ALA A 103 3.49 19.26 17.33
CA ALA A 103 2.64 20.39 17.71
C ALA A 103 1.38 20.55 16.82
N VAL A 104 1.35 19.87 15.66
CA VAL A 104 0.22 19.88 14.72
C VAL A 104 -0.24 18.43 14.49
N PRO A 105 -1.54 18.12 14.59
CA PRO A 105 -2.02 16.77 14.34
C PRO A 105 -1.69 16.34 12.90
N PRO A 106 -1.05 15.17 12.71
CA PRO A 106 -0.55 14.78 11.41
C PRO A 106 -1.71 14.51 10.43
N LYS A 107 -1.77 15.29 9.34
CA LYS A 107 -2.76 15.12 8.24
C LYS A 107 -2.55 13.83 7.43
N GLY A 108 -1.47 13.08 7.69
CA GLY A 108 -1.11 11.82 7.06
C GLY A 108 -0.48 10.83 8.05
N CYS A 109 -0.14 9.63 7.58
CA CYS A 109 0.42 8.56 8.42
C CYS A 109 1.94 8.56 8.44
N TYR A 110 2.62 8.94 7.36
CA TYR A 110 4.08 8.83 7.26
C TYR A 110 4.74 10.18 7.05
N ALA A 111 5.91 10.37 7.63
CA ALA A 111 6.76 11.55 7.44
C ALA A 111 8.22 11.12 7.25
N ILE A 112 9.01 11.90 6.51
CA ILE A 112 10.46 11.71 6.48
C ILE A 112 11.06 12.52 7.62
N ALA A 113 11.90 11.89 8.43
CA ALA A 113 12.57 12.51 9.57
C ALA A 113 14.09 12.24 9.54
N ALA A 114 14.86 13.07 10.23
CA ALA A 114 16.27 12.81 10.50
C ALA A 114 16.66 13.38 11.86
N ARG A 115 17.58 12.69 12.56
CA ARG A 115 18.09 13.15 13.84
C ARG A 115 19.52 13.69 13.67
N VAL A 116 19.71 14.99 13.91
CA VAL A 116 21.00 15.66 13.80
C VAL A 116 21.28 16.41 15.10
N GLY A 117 22.40 16.12 15.75
CA GLY A 117 22.77 16.74 17.03
C GLY A 117 21.71 16.55 18.14
N GLY A 118 21.05 15.38 18.18
CA GLY A 118 20.00 15.05 19.15
C GLY A 118 18.61 15.62 18.82
N THR A 119 18.51 16.57 17.89
CA THR A 119 17.25 17.22 17.47
C THR A 119 16.63 16.48 16.28
N MET A 120 15.30 16.29 16.31
CA MET A 120 14.55 15.67 15.21
C MET A 120 14.13 16.75 14.20
N TYR A 121 14.40 16.50 12.92
CA TYR A 121 13.97 17.33 11.80
C TYR A 121 13.05 16.54 10.88
N TYR A 122 12.20 17.23 10.14
CA TYR A 122 11.20 16.66 9.24
C TYR A 122 11.33 17.23 7.83
N TYR A 123 10.98 16.45 6.81
CA TYR A 123 11.02 16.94 5.44
C TYR A 123 9.82 17.85 5.11
N SER A 124 10.12 18.99 4.49
CA SER A 124 9.15 19.88 3.86
C SER A 124 9.44 20.02 2.37
N SER A 125 8.45 19.77 1.51
CA SER A 125 8.57 20.03 0.08
C SER A 125 8.24 21.47 -0.33
N LYS A 126 7.77 22.30 0.61
CA LYS A 126 7.43 23.71 0.34
C LYS A 126 8.59 24.66 0.66
N THR A 127 9.64 24.14 1.29
CA THR A 127 10.77 24.95 1.76
C THR A 127 11.92 24.87 0.75
N GLY A 128 12.01 25.87 -0.13
CA GLY A 128 13.03 25.97 -1.19
C GLY A 128 12.80 25.02 -2.39
N ALA A 129 13.57 25.24 -3.47
CA ALA A 129 13.34 24.59 -4.78
C ALA A 129 13.37 23.05 -4.80
N ASN A 130 13.98 22.39 -3.80
CA ASN A 130 14.10 20.93 -3.68
C ASN A 130 13.62 20.39 -2.31
N GLY A 131 12.87 21.21 -1.55
CA GLY A 131 12.54 20.91 -0.16
C GLY A 131 13.73 21.05 0.81
N ALA A 132 13.44 21.01 2.10
CA ALA A 132 14.42 21.12 3.18
C ALA A 132 13.98 20.33 4.42
N MET A 133 14.95 20.03 5.29
CA MET A 133 14.68 19.52 6.63
C MET A 133 14.37 20.69 7.55
N ILE A 134 13.22 20.65 8.22
CA ILE A 134 12.68 21.69 9.09
C ILE A 134 12.49 21.14 10.52
N GLY A 135 12.59 22.01 11.52
CA GLY A 135 12.33 21.62 12.90
C GLY A 135 10.85 21.26 13.16
N PRO A 136 10.53 20.61 14.30
CA PRO A 136 9.19 20.13 14.63
C PRO A 136 8.14 21.24 14.74
N GLN A 137 8.58 22.49 14.95
CA GLN A 137 7.73 23.68 15.07
C GLN A 137 7.90 24.67 13.90
N ALA A 138 8.71 24.33 12.89
CA ALA A 138 9.08 25.25 11.83
C ALA A 138 8.43 24.82 10.51
N GLY A 139 7.44 25.57 10.01
CA GLY A 139 6.89 25.37 8.65
C GLY A 139 6.02 24.12 8.48
N GLU A 140 5.67 23.84 7.21
CA GLU A 140 4.72 22.77 6.87
C GLU A 140 5.45 21.45 6.56
N ILE A 141 5.29 20.48 7.46
CA ILE A 141 5.82 19.12 7.32
C ILE A 141 5.04 18.37 6.24
N ARG A 142 5.76 17.67 5.37
CA ARG A 142 5.14 16.80 4.37
C ARG A 142 4.76 15.46 5.00
N PHE A 143 3.46 15.17 4.96
CA PHE A 143 2.92 13.88 5.37
C PHE A 143 2.39 13.09 4.17
N TRP A 144 2.66 11.80 4.15
CA TRP A 144 2.09 10.85 3.19
C TRP A 144 0.95 10.05 3.84
N LYS A 145 -0.04 9.66 3.05
CA LYS A 145 -1.17 8.83 3.50
C LYS A 145 -0.73 7.38 3.69
N LYS A 146 -1.54 6.57 4.38
CA LYS A 146 -1.27 5.13 4.60
C LYS A 146 -1.01 4.37 3.29
N SER A 147 -1.72 4.71 2.22
CA SER A 147 -1.57 4.12 0.88
C SER A 147 -0.36 4.62 0.08
N ASP A 148 0.32 5.67 0.54
CA ASP A 148 1.41 6.34 -0.18
C ASP A 148 2.79 6.06 0.43
N LEU A 149 2.94 4.96 1.20
CA LEU A 149 4.21 4.57 1.83
C LEU A 149 5.35 4.43 0.79
N ALA A 150 5.07 3.74 -0.32
CA ALA A 150 6.03 3.58 -1.42
C ALA A 150 6.52 4.92 -1.99
N LYS A 151 5.67 5.95 -2.01
CA LYS A 151 6.06 7.30 -2.45
C LYS A 151 6.93 8.01 -1.41
N ALA A 152 6.68 7.80 -0.12
CA ALA A 152 7.55 8.31 0.94
C ALA A 152 8.94 7.68 0.86
N MET A 153 9.01 6.36 0.65
CA MET A 153 10.26 5.62 0.46
C MET A 153 11.01 6.03 -0.81
N ALA A 154 10.32 6.18 -1.94
CA ALA A 154 10.94 6.68 -3.16
C ALA A 154 11.49 8.10 -2.98
N THR A 155 10.76 8.96 -2.26
CA THR A 155 11.19 10.33 -1.98
C THR A 155 12.44 10.33 -1.09
N VAL A 156 12.48 9.53 -0.02
CA VAL A 156 13.63 9.52 0.88
C VAL A 156 14.89 8.94 0.21
N ARG A 157 14.73 7.94 -0.67
CA ARG A 157 15.83 7.42 -1.52
C ARG A 157 16.35 8.47 -2.51
N ALA A 158 15.48 9.29 -3.08
CA ALA A 158 15.91 10.38 -3.95
C ALA A 158 16.64 11.49 -3.18
N LEU A 159 16.23 11.75 -1.93
CA LEU A 159 16.88 12.73 -1.05
C LEU A 159 18.24 12.25 -0.54
N SER A 160 18.41 10.95 -0.28
CA SER A 160 19.66 10.38 0.25
C SER A 160 20.83 10.47 -0.73
N VAL A 161 20.57 10.58 -2.04
CA VAL A 161 21.59 10.78 -3.08
C VAL A 161 21.74 12.23 -3.52
N ASN A 162 20.92 13.15 -3.00
CA ASN A 162 20.93 14.55 -3.41
C ASN A 162 21.88 15.39 -2.54
N ALA A 163 23.12 15.58 -3.01
CA ALA A 163 24.13 16.37 -2.30
C ALA A 163 23.66 17.80 -1.98
N LYS A 164 22.95 18.47 -2.91
CA LYS A 164 22.43 19.84 -2.68
C LYS A 164 21.39 19.90 -1.57
N PHE A 165 20.64 18.82 -1.35
CA PHE A 165 19.70 18.72 -0.24
C PHE A 165 20.43 18.46 1.09
N LEU A 166 21.36 17.50 1.10
CA LEU A 166 22.11 17.11 2.29
C LEU A 166 22.94 18.27 2.88
N HIS A 167 23.56 19.09 2.02
CA HIS A 167 24.34 20.26 2.45
C HIS A 167 23.50 21.39 3.07
N ARG A 168 22.16 21.37 2.97
CA ARG A 168 21.30 22.41 3.57
C ARG A 168 21.19 22.30 5.10
N LEU A 169 21.43 21.12 5.66
CA LEU A 169 21.45 20.90 7.10
C LEU A 169 22.85 20.40 7.49
N PRO A 170 23.68 21.24 8.13
CA PRO A 170 25.02 20.84 8.56
C PRO A 170 24.97 19.58 9.44
N GLY A 171 25.76 18.56 9.07
CA GLY A 171 25.80 17.27 9.79
C GLY A 171 24.75 16.24 9.36
N LEU A 172 23.86 16.56 8.39
CA LEU A 172 22.92 15.60 7.83
C LEU A 172 23.64 14.61 6.90
N GLN A 173 23.60 13.33 7.27
CA GLN A 173 24.12 12.24 6.43
C GLN A 173 22.97 11.43 5.79
N PRO A 174 23.19 10.81 4.61
CA PRO A 174 22.19 9.96 3.94
C PRO A 174 21.56 8.90 4.85
N ALA A 175 22.37 8.25 5.70
CA ALA A 175 21.95 7.18 6.61
C ALA A 175 21.04 7.65 7.75
N MET A 176 20.98 8.96 8.01
CA MET A 176 20.15 9.53 9.07
C MET A 176 18.70 9.77 8.64
N LEU A 177 18.41 9.69 7.33
CA LEU A 177 17.07 9.88 6.79
C LEU A 177 16.23 8.63 7.03
N THR A 178 15.08 8.80 7.68
CA THR A 178 14.14 7.74 7.98
C THR A 178 12.73 8.13 7.54
N VAL A 179 11.89 7.15 7.20
CA VAL A 179 10.45 7.35 7.13
C VAL A 179 9.88 6.87 8.44
N ILE A 180 9.11 7.70 9.13
CA ILE A 180 8.45 7.36 10.38
C ILE A 180 6.94 7.37 10.20
N ASN A 181 6.23 6.59 11.02
CA ASN A 181 4.81 6.76 11.23
C ASN A 181 4.61 7.97 12.16
N ALA A 182 4.00 9.03 11.64
CA ALA A 182 3.80 10.28 12.36
C ALA A 182 2.85 10.17 13.56
N ARG A 183 2.04 9.10 13.64
CA ARG A 183 1.12 8.86 14.77
C ARG A 183 1.78 8.09 15.91
N THR A 184 2.65 7.14 15.58
CA THR A 184 3.30 6.26 16.57
C THR A 184 4.76 6.64 16.84
N GLY A 185 5.37 7.47 15.99
CA GLY A 185 6.80 7.79 16.03
C GLY A 185 7.72 6.66 15.55
N ALA A 186 7.17 5.49 15.20
CA ALA A 186 7.96 4.32 14.81
C ALA A 186 8.59 4.51 13.44
N ALA A 187 9.84 4.08 13.27
CA ALA A 187 10.50 4.04 11.97
C ALA A 187 9.88 2.93 11.10
N VAL A 188 9.58 3.27 9.85
CA VAL A 188 9.03 2.40 8.80
C VAL A 188 10.05 2.23 7.66
N TRP A 189 11.05 3.12 7.59
CA TRP A 189 12.20 3.01 6.69
C TRP A 189 13.43 3.76 7.27
N PRO A 190 14.69 3.35 7.02
CA PRO A 190 15.06 2.05 6.44
C PRO A 190 14.45 0.94 7.29
N ILE A 191 14.02 -0.12 6.61
CA ILE A 191 13.68 -1.36 7.31
C ILE A 191 15.02 -1.79 7.88
N ASN A 192 15.29 -1.44 9.14
CA ASN A 192 16.44 -1.97 9.86
C ASN A 192 16.15 -3.44 10.18
N ASN A 193 15.97 -4.27 9.15
CA ASN A 193 16.07 -5.72 9.25
C ASN A 193 17.54 -6.10 9.17
N LEU A 194 18.37 -5.49 10.01
CA LEU A 194 19.72 -5.99 10.26
C LEU A 194 20.06 -6.07 11.74
N ASP A 195 19.26 -5.49 12.67
CA ASP A 195 19.59 -5.57 14.11
C ASP A 195 18.40 -5.53 15.08
N GLN A 196 17.15 -5.75 14.63
CA GLN A 196 16.05 -5.98 15.57
C GLN A 196 15.54 -7.41 15.45
N PRO A 197 15.60 -8.22 16.53
CA PRO A 197 15.01 -9.54 16.51
C PRO A 197 13.51 -9.38 16.31
N THR A 198 13.01 -9.90 15.20
CA THR A 198 11.57 -10.05 14.95
C THR A 198 10.98 -10.77 16.15
N THR A 199 10.07 -10.12 16.86
CA THR A 199 9.35 -10.78 17.95
C THR A 199 8.57 -11.97 17.37
N PRO A 200 8.55 -13.14 18.01
CA PRO A 200 7.88 -14.34 17.48
C PRO A 200 6.43 -14.09 17.05
N GLU A 201 5.70 -13.26 17.80
CA GLU A 201 4.31 -12.87 17.50
C GLU A 201 4.14 -12.13 16.16
N GLN A 202 5.11 -11.29 15.75
CA GLN A 202 5.05 -10.56 14.49
C GLN A 202 5.42 -11.45 13.29
N ALA A 203 6.37 -12.37 13.48
CA ALA A 203 6.72 -13.35 12.46
C ALA A 203 5.55 -14.30 12.19
N GLU A 204 4.82 -14.73 13.23
CA GLU A 204 3.61 -15.56 13.09
C GLU A 204 2.46 -14.81 12.41
N GLU A 205 2.25 -13.53 12.73
CA GLU A 205 1.21 -12.70 12.11
C GLU A 205 1.49 -12.42 10.62
N ASP A 206 2.77 -12.18 10.26
CA ASP A 206 3.19 -11.95 8.88
C ASP A 206 3.07 -13.23 8.03
N VAL A 207 3.45 -14.40 8.58
CA VAL A 207 3.28 -15.71 7.92
C VAL A 207 1.80 -16.01 7.70
N ALA A 208 0.94 -15.80 8.72
CA ALA A 208 -0.50 -16.00 8.59
C ALA A 208 -1.13 -15.08 7.53
N THR A 209 -0.67 -13.83 7.47
CA THR A 209 -1.14 -12.84 6.49
C THR A 209 -0.71 -13.20 5.07
N ASN A 210 0.53 -13.65 4.87
CA ASN A 210 1.04 -14.06 3.56
C ASN A 210 0.38 -15.35 3.06
N ALA A 211 0.13 -16.31 3.95
CA ALA A 211 -0.59 -17.55 3.61
C ALA A 211 -2.02 -17.26 3.13
N ALA A 212 -2.74 -16.34 3.79
CA ALA A 212 -4.09 -15.93 3.38
C ALA A 212 -4.09 -15.24 2.02
N LEU A 213 -3.15 -14.30 1.79
CA LEU A 213 -2.98 -13.63 0.50
C LEU A 213 -2.61 -14.61 -0.62
N LEU A 214 -1.74 -15.58 -0.33
CA LEU A 214 -1.34 -16.62 -1.31
C LEU A 214 -2.54 -17.49 -1.69
N ALA A 215 -3.40 -17.85 -0.74
CA ALA A 215 -4.61 -18.62 -1.02
C ALA A 215 -5.59 -17.86 -1.92
N GLU A 216 -5.81 -16.57 -1.65
CA GLU A 216 -6.67 -15.71 -2.48
C GLU A 216 -6.11 -15.55 -3.90
N VAL A 217 -4.80 -15.32 -4.03
CA VAL A 217 -4.11 -15.23 -5.31
C VAL A 217 -4.21 -16.56 -6.09
N LYS A 218 -4.00 -17.71 -5.42
CA LYS A 218 -4.16 -19.03 -6.03
C LYS A 218 -5.57 -19.25 -6.54
N GLN A 219 -6.58 -18.86 -5.77
CA GLN A 219 -7.97 -19.01 -6.18
C GLN A 219 -8.28 -18.18 -7.43
N GLN A 220 -7.84 -16.91 -7.48
CA GLN A 220 -8.11 -16.04 -8.63
C GLN A 220 -7.31 -16.43 -9.89
N LEU A 221 -6.06 -16.84 -9.73
CA LEU A 221 -5.16 -17.10 -10.88
C LEU A 221 -5.26 -18.52 -11.42
N SER A 222 -5.69 -19.50 -10.62
CA SER A 222 -5.85 -20.88 -11.11
C SER A 222 -6.88 -20.98 -12.24
N ASP A 223 -7.94 -20.17 -12.17
CA ASP A 223 -8.94 -20.07 -13.24
C ASP A 223 -8.41 -19.33 -14.47
N HIS A 224 -7.54 -18.32 -14.28
CA HIS A 224 -6.96 -17.51 -15.34
C HIS A 224 -5.92 -18.26 -16.17
N PHE A 225 -5.16 -19.17 -15.53
CA PHE A 225 -4.14 -20.00 -16.18
C PHE A 225 -4.64 -21.40 -16.57
N ASN A 226 -5.96 -21.63 -16.58
CA ASN A 226 -6.51 -22.92 -16.97
C ASN A 226 -6.38 -23.13 -18.49
N PRO A 227 -5.58 -24.11 -18.96
CA PRO A 227 -5.35 -24.34 -20.38
C PRO A 227 -6.64 -24.75 -21.12
N ASP A 228 -7.59 -25.37 -20.43
CA ASP A 228 -8.86 -25.81 -21.02
C ASP A 228 -9.80 -24.63 -21.35
N LYS A 229 -9.51 -23.45 -20.80
CA LYS A 229 -10.26 -22.20 -21.04
C LYS A 229 -9.53 -21.25 -22.01
N GLN A 230 -8.33 -21.61 -22.47
CA GLN A 230 -7.55 -20.78 -23.38
C GLN A 230 -7.89 -21.12 -24.83
N GLU A 231 -8.58 -20.22 -25.52
CA GLU A 231 -8.72 -20.29 -26.97
C GLU A 231 -7.40 -19.92 -27.64
N SER A 232 -7.06 -20.64 -28.72
CA SER A 232 -5.90 -20.34 -29.55
C SER A 232 -6.02 -18.92 -30.10
N ILE A 233 -5.06 -18.06 -29.75
CA ILE A 233 -4.95 -16.73 -30.32
C ILE A 233 -4.54 -16.89 -31.77
N GLN A 234 -5.51 -16.81 -32.69
CA GLN A 234 -5.19 -16.73 -34.11
C GLN A 234 -4.55 -15.38 -34.38
N ASN A 235 -3.37 -15.39 -35.00
CA ASN A 235 -2.68 -14.18 -35.42
C ASN A 235 -3.52 -13.50 -36.52
N ASP A 236 -4.25 -12.46 -36.13
CA ASP A 236 -5.05 -11.66 -37.05
C ASP A 236 -4.09 -10.85 -37.93
N GLN A 237 -4.03 -11.15 -39.24
CA GLN A 237 -3.07 -10.58 -40.21
C GLN A 237 -3.30 -9.09 -40.54
N GLY A 238 -3.99 -8.33 -39.69
CA GLY A 238 -4.36 -6.94 -39.92
C GLY A 238 -3.66 -5.89 -39.05
N PHE A 239 -2.83 -6.31 -38.08
CA PHE A 239 -2.22 -5.37 -37.13
C PHE A 239 -1.00 -4.65 -37.70
N ARG A 240 -1.06 -3.32 -37.80
CA ARG A 240 0.04 -2.44 -38.23
C ARG A 240 1.05 -2.09 -37.12
N PHE A 241 1.09 -2.86 -36.04
CA PHE A 241 2.06 -2.67 -34.96
C PHE A 241 3.04 -3.84 -34.98
N ASN A 242 4.33 -3.54 -34.78
CA ASN A 242 5.39 -4.54 -34.69
C ASN A 242 5.76 -4.71 -33.20
N PRO A 243 4.98 -5.46 -32.39
CA PRO A 243 5.29 -5.64 -30.99
C PRO A 243 6.59 -6.44 -30.81
N PRO A 244 7.29 -6.27 -29.67
CA PRO A 244 8.42 -7.13 -29.34
C PRO A 244 7.96 -8.59 -29.21
N GLU A 245 8.69 -9.50 -29.84
CA GLU A 245 8.46 -10.94 -29.70
C GLU A 245 8.87 -11.41 -28.30
N VAL A 246 7.98 -12.14 -27.64
CA VAL A 246 8.25 -12.83 -26.38
C VAL A 246 8.04 -14.31 -26.62
N ASP A 247 9.02 -15.13 -26.26
CA ASP A 247 8.95 -16.59 -26.35
C ASP A 247 8.07 -17.12 -25.20
N LEU A 248 6.75 -17.12 -25.44
CA LEU A 248 5.75 -17.61 -24.49
C LEU A 248 5.71 -19.14 -24.40
N GLU A 249 6.32 -19.86 -25.35
CA GLU A 249 6.49 -21.32 -25.27
C GLU A 249 7.57 -21.67 -24.22
N ARG A 250 8.64 -20.88 -24.16
CA ARG A 250 9.71 -21.03 -23.16
C ARG A 250 9.36 -20.41 -21.81
N TYR A 251 8.75 -19.23 -21.78
CA TYR A 251 8.46 -18.47 -20.57
C TYR A 251 6.96 -18.45 -20.25
N ASP A 252 6.47 -19.62 -19.82
CA ASP A 252 5.09 -19.84 -19.44
C ASP A 252 4.75 -19.14 -18.11
N ALA A 253 3.77 -18.24 -18.15
CA ALA A 253 3.28 -17.50 -17.00
C ALA A 253 2.78 -18.43 -15.86
N ARG A 254 2.21 -19.59 -16.19
CA ARG A 254 1.77 -20.57 -15.19
C ARG A 254 2.95 -21.14 -14.43
N LYS A 255 4.02 -21.53 -15.13
CA LYS A 255 5.25 -22.05 -14.49
C LYS A 255 5.91 -21.00 -13.61
N VAL A 256 5.91 -19.73 -14.03
CA VAL A 256 6.40 -18.62 -13.20
C VAL A 256 5.55 -18.47 -11.94
N PHE A 257 4.23 -18.57 -12.06
CA PHE A 257 3.32 -18.49 -10.92
C PHE A 257 3.47 -19.68 -9.95
N ASP A 258 3.60 -20.89 -10.46
CA ASP A 258 3.85 -22.09 -9.66
C ASP A 258 5.19 -21.99 -8.91
N ALA A 259 6.23 -21.49 -9.56
CA ALA A 259 7.53 -21.24 -8.94
C ALA A 259 7.46 -20.19 -7.82
N LEU A 260 6.70 -19.10 -8.03
CA LEU A 260 6.45 -18.10 -6.99
C LEU A 260 5.72 -18.71 -5.78
N CYS A 261 4.70 -19.53 -6.03
CA CYS A 261 3.96 -20.23 -4.98
C CYS A 261 4.86 -21.15 -4.16
N TYR A 262 5.72 -21.91 -4.84
CA TYR A 262 6.69 -22.78 -4.18
C TYR A 262 7.68 -21.97 -3.32
N LEU A 263 8.19 -20.87 -3.84
CA LEU A 263 9.17 -20.02 -3.17
C LEU A 263 8.60 -19.40 -1.89
N ILE A 264 7.37 -18.88 -1.93
CA ILE A 264 6.69 -18.34 -0.74
C ILE A 264 6.50 -19.45 0.31
N ALA A 265 5.98 -20.61 -0.10
CA ALA A 265 5.79 -21.74 0.82
C ALA A 265 7.12 -22.25 1.42
N ALA A 266 8.22 -22.17 0.67
CA ALA A 266 9.54 -22.52 1.17
C ALA A 266 10.08 -21.50 2.18
N LEU A 267 9.80 -20.20 1.98
CA LEU A 267 10.16 -19.15 2.94
C LEU A 267 9.43 -19.33 4.27
N ASP A 268 8.17 -19.78 4.25
CA ASP A 268 7.41 -20.09 5.48
C ASP A 268 8.06 -21.21 6.32
N GLN A 269 8.88 -22.07 5.71
CA GLN A 269 9.61 -23.15 6.43
C GLN A 269 10.88 -22.67 7.13
N ARG A 270 11.30 -21.42 6.92
CA ARG A 270 12.56 -20.89 7.45
C ARG A 270 12.72 -21.02 8.98
N PRO A 271 11.69 -20.77 9.82
CA PRO A 271 11.80 -21.01 11.26
C PRO A 271 12.14 -22.47 11.60
N ALA A 272 11.47 -23.43 10.94
CA ALA A 272 11.72 -24.85 11.13
C ALA A 272 13.12 -25.26 10.63
N VAL A 273 13.59 -24.69 9.51
CA VAL A 273 14.95 -24.91 9.01
C VAL A 273 16.01 -24.40 10.01
N ASN A 274 15.78 -23.22 10.60
CA ASN A 274 16.68 -22.63 11.60
C ASN A 274 16.67 -23.42 12.91
N GLU A 275 15.50 -23.88 13.36
CA GLU A 275 15.38 -24.78 14.51
C GLU A 275 16.14 -26.09 14.26
N LEU A 276 15.96 -26.69 13.08
CA LEU A 276 16.64 -27.92 12.71
C LEU A 276 18.16 -27.74 12.70
N LEU A 277 18.67 -26.63 12.16
CA LEU A 277 20.10 -26.29 12.25
C LEU A 277 20.57 -26.17 13.69
N SER A 278 19.79 -25.52 14.56
CA SER A 278 20.10 -25.40 15.98
C SER A 278 20.16 -26.77 16.67
N VAL A 279 19.27 -27.71 16.33
CA VAL A 279 19.30 -29.09 16.84
C VAL A 279 20.59 -29.79 16.42
N TYR A 280 20.97 -29.71 15.14
CA TYR A 280 22.21 -30.34 14.69
C TYR A 280 23.46 -29.74 15.34
N ASP A 281 23.50 -28.42 15.52
CA ASP A 281 24.69 -27.74 16.04
C ASP A 281 24.81 -27.82 17.57
N LYS A 282 23.69 -27.67 18.31
CA LYS A 282 23.69 -27.57 19.77
C LYS A 282 23.37 -28.87 20.50
N LEU A 283 22.73 -29.83 19.84
CA LEU A 283 22.38 -31.11 20.48
C LEU A 283 23.21 -32.22 19.85
N ILE A 284 22.96 -32.51 18.57
CA ILE A 284 23.54 -33.70 17.92
C ILE A 284 25.06 -33.61 17.88
N LEU A 285 25.64 -32.53 17.34
CA LEU A 285 27.09 -32.38 17.27
C LEU A 285 27.73 -32.38 18.66
N GLN A 286 27.08 -31.74 19.64
CA GLN A 286 27.58 -31.69 21.00
C GLN A 286 27.65 -33.09 21.63
N ASP A 287 26.64 -33.94 21.40
CA ASP A 287 26.65 -35.32 21.88
C ASP A 287 27.74 -36.17 21.21
N TYR A 288 28.00 -35.99 19.90
CA TYR A 288 29.14 -36.65 19.25
C TYR A 288 30.47 -36.24 19.90
N LEU A 289 30.66 -34.95 20.20
CA LEU A 289 31.88 -34.44 20.84
C LEU A 289 32.03 -34.97 22.26
N HIS A 290 30.97 -34.93 23.07
CA HIS A 290 30.97 -35.49 24.43
C HIS A 290 31.23 -36.99 24.43
N THR A 291 30.66 -37.74 23.47
CA THR A 291 30.88 -39.19 23.38
C THR A 291 32.35 -39.49 23.07
N ALA A 292 32.97 -38.72 22.16
CA ALA A 292 34.39 -38.83 21.87
C ALA A 292 35.27 -38.49 23.10
N GLU A 293 34.88 -37.48 23.88
CA GLU A 293 35.58 -37.06 25.11
C GLU A 293 35.47 -38.12 26.23
N LEU A 294 34.28 -38.67 26.45
CA LEU A 294 34.00 -39.55 27.59
C LEU A 294 34.43 -41.00 27.37
N VAL A 295 34.29 -41.53 26.15
CA VAL A 295 34.55 -42.95 25.86
C VAL A 295 36.01 -43.19 25.44
N GLY A 296 36.70 -42.15 24.94
CA GLY A 296 38.11 -42.20 24.57
C GLY A 296 38.42 -43.33 23.57
N SER A 297 39.40 -44.17 23.89
CA SER A 297 39.86 -45.27 23.00
C SER A 297 38.92 -46.47 22.89
N HIS A 298 37.77 -46.48 23.58
CA HIS A 298 36.82 -47.60 23.57
C HIS A 298 35.73 -47.45 22.49
N ILE A 299 35.82 -46.42 21.64
CA ILE A 299 34.94 -46.21 20.49
C ILE A 299 35.39 -47.04 19.29
N ASP A 300 34.44 -47.65 18.59
CA ASP A 300 34.63 -48.08 17.21
C ASP A 300 34.81 -46.85 16.31
N GLY A 301 36.07 -46.53 16.01
CA GLY A 301 36.45 -45.32 15.29
C GLY A 301 35.86 -45.25 13.88
N ASP A 302 35.78 -46.38 13.16
CA ASP A 302 35.29 -46.40 11.79
C ASP A 302 33.77 -46.19 11.75
N ALA A 303 33.03 -46.87 12.64
CA ALA A 303 31.59 -46.66 12.78
C ALA A 303 31.25 -45.23 13.22
N PHE A 304 32.03 -44.68 14.17
CA PHE A 304 31.85 -43.32 14.66
C PHE A 304 32.10 -42.27 13.57
N VAL A 305 33.20 -42.38 12.82
CA VAL A 305 33.55 -41.46 11.74
C VAL A 305 32.52 -41.52 10.61
N ALA A 306 32.06 -42.71 10.23
CA ALA A 306 31.03 -42.88 9.22
C ALA A 306 29.71 -42.19 9.63
N SER A 307 29.29 -42.40 10.88
CA SER A 307 28.08 -41.79 11.45
C SER A 307 28.19 -40.26 11.53
N LEU A 308 29.32 -39.75 12.03
CA LEU A 308 29.60 -38.31 12.10
C LEU A 308 29.58 -37.66 10.71
N HIS A 309 30.17 -38.33 9.71
CA HIS A 309 30.20 -37.83 8.34
C HIS A 309 28.79 -37.74 7.74
N GLN A 310 27.95 -38.76 7.92
CA GLN A 310 26.55 -38.75 7.47
C GLN A 310 25.75 -37.62 8.11
N MET A 311 25.89 -37.44 9.43
CA MET A 311 25.25 -36.33 10.16
C MET A 311 25.70 -34.97 9.61
N ARG A 312 27.00 -34.78 9.37
CA ARG A 312 27.55 -33.53 8.80
C ARG A 312 27.03 -33.25 7.39
N GLN A 313 26.82 -34.27 6.56
CA GLN A 313 26.22 -34.12 5.24
C GLN A 313 24.74 -33.69 5.33
N GLN A 314 23.96 -34.27 6.24
CA GLN A 314 22.56 -33.88 6.46
C GLN A 314 22.48 -32.43 6.93
N ARG A 315 23.27 -32.05 7.94
CA ARG A 315 23.39 -30.68 8.42
C ARG A 315 23.78 -29.71 7.30
N ARG A 316 24.68 -30.11 6.40
CA ARG A 316 25.11 -29.27 5.27
C ARG A 316 23.95 -28.95 4.32
N LYS A 317 23.11 -29.93 3.96
CA LYS A 317 21.93 -29.71 3.11
C LYS A 317 20.97 -28.68 3.73
N ILE A 318 20.76 -28.77 5.04
CA ILE A 318 19.88 -27.85 5.77
C ILE A 318 20.49 -26.45 5.79
N LYS A 319 21.81 -26.34 5.99
CA LYS A 319 22.51 -25.04 5.95
C LYS A 319 22.43 -24.40 4.58
N ASP A 320 22.65 -25.16 3.52
CA ASP A 320 22.58 -24.64 2.15
C ASP A 320 21.17 -24.12 1.84
N LEU A 321 20.12 -24.81 2.32
CA LEU A 321 18.74 -24.32 2.22
C LEU A 321 18.52 -23.04 3.05
N SER A 322 18.97 -22.97 4.31
CA SER A 322 18.86 -21.76 5.13
C SER A 322 19.49 -20.56 4.46
N ILE A 323 20.72 -20.68 3.94
CA ILE A 323 21.41 -19.59 3.23
C ILE A 323 20.55 -19.08 2.06
N LEU A 324 19.96 -20.01 1.29
CA LEU A 324 19.12 -19.67 0.16
C LEU A 324 17.86 -18.93 0.59
N LEU A 325 17.16 -19.43 1.61
CA LEU A 325 15.95 -18.81 2.15
C LEU A 325 16.22 -17.45 2.79
N ASP A 326 17.29 -17.31 3.56
CA ASP A 326 17.69 -16.03 4.17
C ASP A 326 18.02 -15.00 3.09
N THR A 327 18.79 -15.39 2.06
CA THR A 327 19.10 -14.50 0.93
C THR A 327 17.84 -14.07 0.19
N ILE A 328 16.88 -14.97 -0.03
CA ILE A 328 15.63 -14.64 -0.71
C ILE A 328 14.79 -13.71 0.15
N ASP A 329 14.64 -13.99 1.44
CA ASP A 329 13.85 -13.18 2.37
C ASP A 329 14.36 -11.73 2.48
N GLU A 330 15.68 -11.56 2.51
CA GLU A 330 16.32 -10.24 2.52
C GLU A 330 16.03 -9.39 1.28
N ASN A 331 15.70 -10.05 0.16
CA ASN A 331 15.59 -9.41 -1.15
C ASN A 331 14.17 -9.40 -1.73
N ILE A 332 13.21 -10.11 -1.11
CA ILE A 332 11.86 -10.29 -1.64
C ILE A 332 10.79 -9.90 -0.59
N ASP A 333 10.00 -8.88 -0.90
CA ASP A 333 8.80 -8.53 -0.15
C ASP A 333 7.60 -9.34 -0.65
N GLN A 334 7.33 -10.46 0.02
CA GLN A 334 6.25 -11.40 -0.33
C GLN A 334 4.87 -10.71 -0.34
N ALA A 335 4.59 -9.89 0.68
CA ALA A 335 3.31 -9.23 0.85
C ALA A 335 3.07 -8.19 -0.27
N LEU A 336 4.11 -7.47 -0.67
CA LEU A 336 4.04 -6.50 -1.76
C LEU A 336 3.78 -7.18 -3.12
N ILE A 337 4.43 -8.33 -3.37
CA ILE A 337 4.20 -9.10 -4.59
C ILE A 337 2.75 -9.61 -4.65
N LEU A 338 2.27 -10.25 -3.58
CA LEU A 338 0.92 -10.81 -3.54
C LEU A 338 -0.15 -9.73 -3.66
N LYS A 339 -0.01 -8.60 -2.95
CA LYS A 339 -0.92 -7.45 -3.07
C LYS A 339 -0.86 -6.81 -4.45
N GLY A 340 0.32 -6.77 -5.06
CA GLY A 340 0.50 -6.27 -6.42
C GLY A 340 -0.26 -7.11 -7.45
N LEU A 341 -0.20 -8.45 -7.31
CA LEU A 341 -0.94 -9.37 -8.15
C LEU A 341 -2.45 -9.17 -7.99
N LEU A 342 -2.98 -9.17 -6.76
CA LEU A 342 -4.42 -8.93 -6.49
C LEU A 342 -4.91 -7.55 -6.97
N GLY A 343 -4.03 -6.55 -7.02
CA GLY A 343 -4.38 -5.21 -7.46
C GLY A 343 -4.60 -5.06 -8.98
N HIS A 344 -4.28 -6.08 -9.79
CA HIS A 344 -4.40 -5.99 -11.24
C HIS A 344 -5.84 -6.17 -11.74
N GLN A 345 -6.36 -5.13 -12.42
CA GLN A 345 -7.73 -5.09 -12.97
C GLN A 345 -8.01 -6.20 -14.01
N SER A 346 -6.98 -6.65 -14.72
CA SER A 346 -7.07 -7.75 -15.70
C SER A 346 -7.49 -9.08 -15.07
N LEU A 347 -7.27 -9.25 -13.76
CA LEU A 347 -7.69 -10.45 -13.02
C LEU A 347 -9.16 -10.41 -12.61
N HIS A 348 -9.80 -9.24 -12.70
CA HIS A 348 -11.21 -9.02 -12.34
C HIS A 348 -12.13 -8.98 -13.57
N SER A 349 -11.64 -9.44 -14.73
CA SER A 349 -12.36 -9.39 -16.01
C SER A 349 -12.88 -7.98 -16.39
N GLN A 350 -12.18 -6.93 -15.96
CA GLN A 350 -12.51 -5.54 -16.29
C GLN A 350 -11.49 -5.00 -17.28
N TYR A 351 -11.86 -4.97 -18.55
CA TYR A 351 -10.99 -4.46 -19.62
C TYR A 351 -11.30 -3.00 -19.94
N HIS A 352 -10.27 -2.16 -19.91
CA HIS A 352 -10.35 -0.77 -20.38
C HIS A 352 -9.54 -0.65 -21.66
N PHE A 353 -10.21 -0.39 -22.78
CA PHE A 353 -9.56 -0.24 -24.08
C PHE A 353 -8.65 1.00 -24.07
N ARG A 354 -7.35 0.78 -24.27
CA ARG A 354 -6.35 1.86 -24.34
C ARG A 354 -6.19 2.44 -25.74
N ASN A 355 -6.46 1.62 -26.76
CA ASN A 355 -6.54 2.04 -28.15
C ASN A 355 -8.02 2.18 -28.51
N ARG A 356 -8.44 3.38 -28.89
CA ARG A 356 -9.83 3.70 -29.21
C ARG A 356 -10.34 2.93 -30.43
N GLU A 357 -9.54 2.86 -31.50
CA GLU A 357 -9.88 2.21 -32.76
C GLU A 357 -9.99 0.68 -32.58
N LEU A 358 -9.09 0.10 -31.79
CA LEU A 358 -9.18 -1.31 -31.41
C LEU A 358 -10.37 -1.59 -30.48
N GLY A 359 -10.63 -0.67 -29.55
CA GLY A 359 -11.73 -0.78 -28.61
C GLY A 359 -13.08 -0.75 -29.30
N GLU A 360 -13.28 0.15 -30.27
CA GLU A 360 -14.50 0.21 -31.08
C GLU A 360 -14.69 -1.09 -31.87
N ARG A 361 -13.63 -1.63 -32.50
CA ARG A 361 -13.68 -2.89 -33.26
C ARG A 361 -13.97 -4.12 -32.38
N LEU A 362 -13.39 -4.18 -31.17
CA LEU A 362 -13.64 -5.28 -30.23
C LEU A 362 -15.03 -5.17 -29.61
N LEU A 363 -15.52 -3.96 -29.34
CA LEU A 363 -16.90 -3.73 -28.88
C LEU A 363 -17.93 -4.17 -29.93
N THR A 364 -17.67 -3.93 -31.22
CA THR A 364 -18.54 -4.43 -32.31
C THR A 364 -18.54 -5.96 -32.42
N MET A 365 -17.44 -6.63 -32.08
CA MET A 365 -17.38 -8.10 -32.04
C MET A 365 -18.10 -8.70 -30.82
N ILE A 366 -18.15 -7.96 -29.71
CA ILE A 366 -18.84 -8.36 -28.47
C ILE A 366 -20.37 -8.14 -28.59
N ASN A 367 -20.81 -7.14 -29.35
CA ASN A 367 -22.22 -6.84 -29.61
C ASN A 367 -22.52 -6.84 -31.11
N PRO A 368 -22.80 -8.01 -31.73
CA PRO A 368 -23.08 -8.11 -33.16
C PRO A 368 -24.41 -7.47 -33.59
N SER A 369 -25.25 -7.00 -32.66
CA SER A 369 -26.60 -6.48 -32.92
C SER A 369 -26.70 -4.95 -33.01
N LEU A 370 -25.58 -4.23 -33.16
CA LEU A 370 -25.57 -2.76 -33.36
C LEU A 370 -25.45 -2.32 -34.83
N GLU A 371 -25.54 -3.25 -35.80
CA GLU A 371 -25.57 -2.88 -37.23
C GLU A 371 -26.91 -2.27 -37.69
N ASP A 372 -28.00 -2.35 -36.91
CA ASP A 372 -29.33 -1.89 -37.33
C ASP A 372 -29.78 -0.54 -36.76
N THR A 373 -28.89 0.27 -36.18
CA THR A 373 -29.25 1.66 -35.85
C THR A 373 -28.77 2.59 -36.95
N GLN A 374 -29.58 2.69 -37.99
CA GLN A 374 -29.50 3.76 -38.99
C GLN A 374 -29.30 5.10 -38.28
N ILE A 375 -28.21 5.78 -38.62
CA ILE A 375 -28.02 7.19 -38.34
C ILE A 375 -29.08 7.93 -39.16
N PRO A 376 -30.01 8.68 -38.56
CA PRO A 376 -30.82 9.60 -39.36
C PRO A 376 -29.88 10.70 -39.86
N GLU A 377 -29.75 10.80 -41.19
CA GLU A 377 -29.31 12.03 -41.83
C GLU A 377 -30.24 13.15 -41.36
N ASN A 378 -29.68 14.15 -40.69
CA ASN A 378 -30.34 15.44 -40.55
C ASN A 378 -29.65 16.40 -41.51
N ASP A 379 -30.49 16.97 -42.38
CA ASP A 379 -30.26 18.15 -43.20
C ASP A 379 -29.60 19.33 -42.45
#